data_AF-A0AB34FXB1-F1
#
_entry.id   AF-A0AB34FXB1-F1
#
_cell.length_a   1.000
_cell.length_b   1.000
_cell.length_c   1.000
_cell.angle_alpha   90.00
_cell.angle_beta   90.00
_cell.angle_gamma   90.00
#
_symmetry.space_group_name_H-M   'P 1'
#
loop_
_entity.id
_entity.type
_entity.pdbx_description
1 polymer ?
#
loop_
_entity_poly.entity_id
_entity_poly.type
_entity_poly.pdbx_seq_one_letter_code
_entity_poly.pdbx_strand_id
1 'polypeptide(L)'
;MVPPSTMLETDGASLARFLPQDDENHVFWWKTAGRHFARMMHEARYPEQRQVELLLFFRFVMAPRLGPKPSTSEPWFRSRVAPGVGDGSPIGYSWRWGTGGSKPLIRHYMEAMGPLTGTSADPLNEFAAKEMLCALGKIMPGVELPLAWKFAAHIRPSLVDEETRKAAGSSMLIGLQCAPDAKDVEVMAGLMTKSPSQVRELLNTIFPRAMRDAYGEDAPLDSLHMVRDFLQTHPQGSHLTMLGTTAIDCCTADTSRFKVYVTTSTTSFDHIAAVMTLGGRKPESSQSLAQLKDLWYGLKGLDAGFPTSSEPPSGLHGGSAVNGNANISGVTFYFDIHPKYPYPHVKLQVDVSKHSPSDISAIRAVMSFLERRCQGQDARAYLNVARGMVSDAELRTKRGFQAFYAFAFKKGEVDITSYFLPQIYRRFAETQGELSAPASPRLQRRSRFDSY
;
A
#
# COMPACT_ATOMS: atom_id res chain seq x y z
N MET A 1 30.59 -49.50 -19.96
CA MET A 1 30.69 -48.04 -19.73
C MET A 1 29.44 -47.44 -20.35
N VAL A 2 28.44 -47.12 -19.52
CA VAL A 2 27.13 -46.61 -19.93
C VAL A 2 27.25 -45.10 -20.15
N PRO A 3 26.64 -44.50 -21.20
CA PRO A 3 26.79 -43.09 -21.47
C PRO A 3 26.14 -42.22 -20.36
N PRO A 4 26.65 -41.00 -20.08
CA PRO A 4 26.18 -40.15 -18.97
C PRO A 4 24.75 -39.61 -19.13
N SER A 5 24.06 -39.93 -20.22
CA SER A 5 22.74 -39.40 -20.56
C SER A 5 21.56 -40.19 -19.99
N THR A 6 21.78 -41.35 -19.37
CA THR A 6 20.69 -42.19 -18.81
C THR A 6 20.56 -42.14 -17.28
N MET A 7 21.48 -41.48 -16.56
CA MET A 7 21.35 -41.29 -15.10
C MET A 7 20.51 -40.06 -14.71
N LEU A 8 20.28 -39.10 -15.62
CA LEU A 8 19.55 -37.86 -15.30
C LEU A 8 18.02 -37.99 -15.39
N GLU A 9 17.49 -38.97 -16.13
CA GLU A 9 16.04 -39.15 -16.27
C GLU A 9 15.41 -39.93 -15.09
N THR A 10 16.18 -40.80 -14.42
CA THR A 10 15.68 -41.63 -13.32
C THR A 10 15.83 -40.96 -11.94
N ASP A 11 16.84 -40.11 -11.74
CA ASP A 11 17.02 -39.36 -10.49
C ASP A 11 16.13 -38.10 -10.39
N GLY A 12 15.74 -37.51 -11.52
CA GLY A 12 14.85 -36.34 -11.56
C GLY A 12 13.45 -36.62 -10.98
N ALA A 13 12.90 -37.81 -11.21
CA ALA A 13 11.62 -38.24 -10.63
C ALA A 13 11.72 -38.52 -9.12
N SER A 14 12.89 -38.95 -8.64
CA SER A 14 13.15 -39.20 -7.23
C SER A 14 13.28 -37.90 -6.43
N LEU A 15 13.91 -36.88 -7.02
CA LEU A 15 14.05 -35.54 -6.44
C LEU A 15 12.76 -34.71 -6.57
N ALA A 16 12.02 -34.85 -7.67
CA ALA A 16 10.77 -34.11 -7.90
C ALA A 16 9.70 -34.37 -6.82
N ARG A 17 9.71 -35.54 -6.17
CA ARG A 17 8.79 -35.84 -5.05
C ARG A 17 9.07 -35.03 -3.78
N PHE A 18 10.29 -34.50 -3.65
CA PHE A 18 10.75 -33.68 -2.53
C PHE A 18 10.77 -32.19 -2.87
N LEU A 19 10.62 -31.82 -4.15
CA LEU A 19 10.37 -30.45 -4.56
C LEU A 19 8.92 -30.09 -4.24
N PRO A 20 8.63 -28.87 -3.75
CA PRO A 20 7.26 -28.45 -3.52
C PRO A 20 6.45 -28.62 -4.81
N GLN A 21 5.35 -29.37 -4.74
CA GLN A 21 4.44 -29.47 -5.88
C GLN A 21 3.92 -28.07 -6.21
N ASP A 22 3.98 -27.70 -7.49
CA ASP A 22 3.52 -26.40 -7.96
C ASP A 22 2.00 -26.30 -7.77
N ASP A 23 1.57 -25.66 -6.68
CA ASP A 23 0.18 -25.27 -6.47
C ASP A 23 -0.25 -24.26 -7.56
N GLU A 24 -1.34 -24.56 -8.27
CA GLU A 24 -1.79 -23.75 -9.41
C GLU A 24 -2.12 -22.30 -9.01
N ASN A 25 -2.59 -22.07 -7.77
CA ASN A 25 -2.88 -20.73 -7.27
C ASN A 25 -1.58 -19.96 -7.06
N HIS A 26 -0.57 -20.60 -6.45
CA HIS A 26 0.74 -19.99 -6.27
C HIS A 26 1.38 -19.66 -7.62
N VAL A 27 1.27 -20.56 -8.61
CA VAL A 27 1.78 -20.35 -9.97
C VAL A 27 1.04 -19.21 -10.67
N PHE A 28 -0.28 -19.10 -10.52
CA PHE A 28 -1.05 -17.97 -11.04
C PHE A 28 -0.53 -16.64 -10.50
N TRP A 29 -0.38 -16.51 -9.18
CA TRP A 29 0.10 -15.28 -8.54
C TRP A 29 1.55 -14.95 -8.93
N TRP A 30 2.40 -15.96 -9.06
CA TRP A 30 3.75 -15.81 -9.59
C TRP A 30 3.77 -15.29 -11.04
N LYS A 31 2.95 -15.87 -11.92
CA LYS A 31 2.87 -15.47 -13.34
C LYS A 31 2.16 -14.14 -13.55
N THR A 32 1.47 -13.59 -12.56
CA THR A 32 0.78 -12.30 -12.64
C THR A 32 1.50 -11.24 -11.80
N ALA A 33 1.23 -11.19 -10.49
CA ALA A 33 1.82 -10.22 -9.57
C ALA A 33 3.35 -10.37 -9.43
N GLY A 34 3.91 -11.57 -9.59
CA GLY A 34 5.37 -11.76 -9.64
C GLY A 34 6.01 -11.10 -10.87
N ARG A 35 5.38 -11.18 -12.05
CA ARG A 35 5.83 -10.47 -13.26
C ARG A 35 5.74 -8.96 -13.12
N HIS A 36 4.67 -8.47 -12.48
CA HIS A 36 4.54 -7.06 -12.14
C HIS A 36 5.72 -6.60 -11.26
N PHE A 37 6.06 -7.37 -10.23
CA PHE A 37 7.18 -7.07 -9.35
C PHE A 37 8.53 -7.05 -10.07
N ALA A 38 8.80 -8.06 -10.90
CA ALA A 38 10.00 -8.09 -11.74
C ALA A 38 10.12 -6.82 -12.59
N ARG A 39 9.03 -6.41 -13.24
CA ARG A 39 9.00 -5.19 -14.07
C ARG A 39 9.24 -3.92 -13.25
N MET A 40 8.62 -3.81 -12.08
CA MET A 40 8.86 -2.67 -11.19
C MET A 40 10.35 -2.55 -10.83
N MET A 41 10.98 -3.64 -10.38
CA MET A 41 12.37 -3.62 -9.97
C MET A 41 13.33 -3.35 -11.13
N HIS A 42 13.03 -3.88 -12.32
CA HIS A 42 13.79 -3.62 -13.53
C HIS A 42 13.77 -2.13 -13.90
N GLU A 43 12.59 -1.53 -14.00
CA GLU A 43 12.45 -0.10 -14.35
C GLU A 43 13.03 0.81 -13.25
N ALA A 44 12.95 0.39 -11.98
CA ALA A 44 13.56 1.07 -10.84
C ALA A 44 15.08 0.84 -10.71
N ARG A 45 15.67 0.03 -11.61
CA ARG A 45 17.13 -0.22 -11.68
C ARG A 45 17.70 -0.85 -10.40
N TYR A 46 17.00 -1.84 -9.87
CA TYR A 46 17.45 -2.62 -8.74
C TYR A 46 18.66 -3.48 -9.17
N PRO A 47 19.66 -3.73 -8.30
CA PRO A 47 20.72 -4.68 -8.60
C PRO A 47 20.16 -6.05 -8.97
N GLU A 48 20.71 -6.74 -9.96
CA GLU A 48 20.17 -8.04 -10.45
C GLU A 48 20.06 -9.08 -9.34
N GLN A 49 21.08 -9.18 -8.47
CA GLN A 49 21.05 -10.06 -7.31
C GLN A 49 19.86 -9.78 -6.40
N ARG A 50 19.56 -8.49 -6.15
CA ARG A 50 18.41 -8.07 -5.34
C ARG A 50 17.08 -8.38 -6.03
N GLN A 51 17.02 -8.28 -7.37
CA GLN A 51 15.83 -8.69 -8.12
C GLN A 51 15.56 -10.19 -7.95
N VAL A 52 16.59 -11.04 -8.08
CA VAL A 52 16.45 -12.49 -7.90
C VAL A 52 16.01 -12.83 -6.49
N GLU A 53 16.66 -12.26 -5.47
CA GLU A 53 16.32 -12.47 -4.06
C GLU A 53 14.84 -12.12 -3.78
N LEU A 54 14.40 -10.92 -4.18
CA LEU A 54 13.04 -10.46 -3.96
C LEU A 54 12.01 -11.25 -4.76
N LEU A 55 12.36 -11.78 -5.94
CA LEU A 55 11.50 -12.67 -6.71
C LEU A 55 11.36 -14.05 -6.07
N LEU A 56 12.42 -14.60 -5.48
CA LEU A 56 12.35 -15.83 -4.69
C LEU A 56 11.49 -15.61 -3.44
N PHE A 57 11.68 -14.49 -2.74
CA PHE A 57 10.82 -14.08 -1.63
C PHE A 57 9.35 -14.00 -2.06
N PHE A 58 9.06 -13.37 -3.20
CA PHE A 58 7.70 -13.32 -3.72
C PHE A 58 7.14 -14.72 -4.00
N ARG A 59 7.90 -15.57 -4.73
CA ARG A 59 7.46 -16.91 -5.14
C ARG A 59 7.15 -17.81 -3.96
N PHE A 60 8.01 -17.82 -2.94
CA PHE A 60 7.95 -18.81 -1.87
C PHE A 60 7.30 -18.29 -0.59
N VAL A 61 7.20 -16.98 -0.39
CA VAL A 61 6.63 -16.39 0.84
C VAL A 61 5.34 -15.64 0.57
N MET A 62 5.28 -14.82 -0.48
CA MET A 62 4.11 -13.97 -0.75
C MET A 62 3.00 -14.69 -1.52
N ALA A 63 3.34 -15.35 -2.65
CA ALA A 63 2.36 -16.00 -3.52
C ALA A 63 1.46 -17.03 -2.78
N PRO A 64 1.99 -17.83 -1.83
CA PRO A 64 1.15 -18.75 -1.03
C PRO A 64 0.11 -18.07 -0.12
N ARG A 65 0.24 -16.76 0.09
CA ARG A 65 -0.64 -15.99 0.98
C ARG A 65 -1.65 -15.12 0.23
N LEU A 66 -1.71 -15.23 -1.09
CA LEU A 66 -2.64 -14.45 -1.93
C LEU A 66 -3.94 -15.18 -2.24
N GLY A 67 -4.17 -16.36 -1.65
CA GLY A 67 -5.41 -17.12 -1.81
C GLY A 67 -5.56 -17.77 -3.18
N PRO A 68 -6.75 -18.30 -3.49
CA PRO A 68 -6.98 -19.04 -4.73
C PRO A 68 -6.92 -18.13 -5.96
N LYS A 69 -6.52 -18.71 -7.10
CA LYS A 69 -6.61 -18.00 -8.38
C LYS A 69 -8.07 -17.65 -8.68
N PRO A 70 -8.35 -16.49 -9.29
CA PRO A 70 -9.70 -16.15 -9.74
C PRO A 70 -10.24 -17.19 -10.73
N SER A 71 -11.49 -17.60 -10.54
CA SER A 71 -12.25 -18.41 -11.51
C SER A 71 -13.26 -17.58 -12.30
N THR A 72 -13.59 -16.37 -11.80
CA THR A 72 -14.49 -15.41 -12.44
C THR A 72 -13.94 -13.99 -12.26
N SER A 73 -14.60 -13.00 -12.88
CA SER A 73 -14.32 -11.58 -12.67
C SER A 73 -14.78 -11.05 -11.31
N GLU A 74 -15.47 -11.85 -10.50
CA GLU A 74 -15.91 -11.45 -9.16
C GLU A 74 -15.06 -12.15 -8.10
N PRO A 75 -14.54 -11.42 -7.10
CA PRO A 75 -13.78 -12.02 -6.01
C PRO A 75 -14.68 -12.88 -5.13
N TRP A 76 -14.26 -14.12 -4.87
CA TRP A 76 -14.90 -14.99 -3.87
C TRP A 76 -14.85 -14.38 -2.46
N PHE A 77 -13.76 -13.66 -2.16
CA PHE A 77 -13.57 -12.86 -0.97
C PHE A 77 -13.01 -11.49 -1.38
N ARG A 78 -13.74 -10.42 -1.04
CA ARG A 78 -13.35 -9.06 -1.40
C ARG A 78 -12.35 -8.50 -0.40
N SER A 79 -11.07 -8.56 -0.78
CA SER A 79 -9.96 -7.96 -0.03
C SER A 79 -10.20 -6.49 0.32
N ARG A 80 -9.67 -6.06 1.47
CA ARG A 80 -9.65 -4.67 1.95
C ARG A 80 -8.42 -3.87 1.49
N VAL A 81 -7.57 -4.44 0.64
CA VAL A 81 -6.52 -3.69 -0.06
C VAL A 81 -7.15 -2.56 -0.87
N ALA A 82 -6.67 -1.33 -0.63
CA ALA A 82 -7.16 -0.10 -1.26
C ALA A 82 -8.69 0.05 -1.18
N PRO A 83 -9.27 0.13 0.04
CA PRO A 83 -10.71 0.13 0.19
C PRO A 83 -11.34 1.31 -0.55
N GLY A 84 -12.37 1.04 -1.37
CA GLY A 84 -13.08 2.02 -2.21
C GLY A 84 -12.69 1.98 -3.69
N VAL A 85 -11.40 1.81 -4.01
CA VAL A 85 -10.90 1.76 -5.41
C VAL A 85 -10.42 0.37 -5.82
N GLY A 86 -10.08 -0.48 -4.86
CA GLY A 86 -9.69 -1.88 -5.04
C GLY A 86 -10.80 -2.73 -5.65
N ASP A 87 -10.42 -3.66 -6.51
CA ASP A 87 -11.33 -4.59 -7.18
C ASP A 87 -11.56 -5.89 -6.38
N GLY A 88 -10.98 -6.01 -5.19
CA GLY A 88 -10.98 -7.22 -4.37
C GLY A 88 -9.69 -8.04 -4.45
N SER A 89 -8.69 -7.60 -5.23
CA SER A 89 -7.36 -8.22 -5.25
C SER A 89 -6.69 -8.19 -3.86
N PRO A 90 -6.04 -9.28 -3.40
CA PRO A 90 -5.33 -9.33 -2.12
C PRO A 90 -4.02 -8.54 -2.08
N ILE A 91 -3.64 -7.83 -3.14
CA ILE A 91 -2.33 -7.17 -3.23
C ILE A 91 -2.41 -5.85 -3.99
N GLY A 92 -1.71 -4.85 -3.48
CA GLY A 92 -1.41 -3.61 -4.17
C GLY A 92 0.07 -3.27 -4.09
N TYR A 93 0.48 -2.33 -4.93
CA TYR A 93 1.87 -1.90 -5.10
C TYR A 93 2.04 -0.45 -4.69
N SER A 94 3.23 -0.10 -4.21
CA SER A 94 3.62 1.29 -4.08
C SER A 94 5.01 1.55 -4.66
N TRP A 95 5.19 2.73 -5.24
CA TRP A 95 6.42 3.25 -5.79
C TRP A 95 6.71 4.59 -5.14
N ARG A 96 7.68 4.61 -4.22
CA ARG A 96 8.16 5.85 -3.61
C ARG A 96 9.27 6.41 -4.46
N TRP A 97 9.06 7.61 -4.99
CA TRP A 97 9.93 8.26 -5.97
C TRP A 97 11.29 8.69 -5.43
N GLY A 98 11.42 8.79 -4.10
CA GLY A 98 12.64 9.25 -3.46
C GLY A 98 12.81 10.77 -3.54
N THR A 99 13.78 11.29 -2.78
CA THR A 99 14.22 12.69 -2.81
C THR A 99 15.74 12.73 -2.97
N GLY A 100 16.28 13.75 -3.64
CA GLY A 100 17.73 13.90 -3.78
C GLY A 100 18.45 12.76 -4.53
N GLY A 101 17.83 12.21 -5.58
CA GLY A 101 18.47 11.21 -6.47
C GLY A 101 18.48 9.76 -5.96
N SER A 102 17.85 9.46 -4.83
CA SER A 102 17.69 8.08 -4.36
C SER A 102 16.83 7.25 -5.33
N LYS A 103 17.20 5.99 -5.56
CA LYS A 103 16.40 5.06 -6.37
C LYS A 103 14.97 4.90 -5.82
N PRO A 104 13.99 4.61 -6.69
CA PRO A 104 12.64 4.34 -6.25
C PRO A 104 12.57 3.15 -5.28
N LEU A 105 11.76 3.29 -4.24
CA LEU A 105 11.53 2.23 -3.25
C LEU A 105 10.18 1.58 -3.51
N ILE A 106 10.20 0.26 -3.70
CA ILE A 106 9.01 -0.54 -4.02
C ILE A 106 8.44 -1.13 -2.73
N ARG A 107 7.11 -1.13 -2.61
CA ARG A 107 6.42 -1.86 -1.54
C ARG A 107 5.25 -2.65 -2.06
N HIS A 108 4.89 -3.68 -1.32
CA HIS A 108 3.61 -4.34 -1.39
C HIS A 108 2.79 -4.02 -0.15
N TYR A 109 1.48 -3.93 -0.31
CA TYR A 109 0.54 -3.99 0.80
C TYR A 109 -0.50 -5.04 0.41
N MET A 110 -0.67 -6.03 1.27
CA MET A 110 -1.44 -7.21 0.94
C MET A 110 -2.32 -7.66 2.10
N GLU A 111 -3.38 -8.36 1.75
CA GLU A 111 -4.21 -9.11 2.68
C GLU A 111 -3.85 -10.59 2.53
N ALA A 112 -3.28 -11.16 3.57
CA ALA A 112 -2.99 -12.58 3.58
C ALA A 112 -4.31 -13.36 3.64
N MET A 113 -4.44 -14.35 2.77
CA MET A 113 -5.58 -15.25 2.69
C MET A 113 -5.14 -16.69 2.97
N GLY A 114 -6.03 -17.47 3.58
CA GLY A 114 -5.82 -18.87 3.91
C GLY A 114 -7.13 -19.66 3.95
N PRO A 115 -7.11 -20.92 4.38
CA PRO A 115 -8.28 -21.82 4.33
C PRO A 115 -9.51 -21.34 5.11
N LEU A 116 -9.33 -20.48 6.12
CA LEU A 116 -10.42 -19.95 6.95
C LEU A 116 -10.97 -18.61 6.46
N THR A 117 -10.28 -17.94 5.51
CA THR A 117 -10.68 -16.63 5.00
C THR A 117 -12.11 -16.68 4.46
N GLY A 118 -12.94 -15.71 4.87
CA GLY A 118 -14.34 -15.61 4.44
C GLY A 118 -15.30 -16.59 5.11
N THR A 119 -14.82 -17.48 5.99
CA THR A 119 -15.67 -18.40 6.77
C THR A 119 -16.05 -17.79 8.11
N SER A 120 -17.10 -18.33 8.76
CA SER A 120 -17.49 -17.94 10.12
C SER A 120 -16.46 -18.31 11.20
N ALA A 121 -15.49 -19.19 10.89
CA ALA A 121 -14.40 -19.55 11.79
C ALA A 121 -13.31 -18.48 11.87
N ASP A 122 -13.20 -17.60 10.86
CA ASP A 122 -12.31 -16.44 10.86
C ASP A 122 -13.03 -15.17 10.38
N PRO A 123 -13.96 -14.63 11.19
CA PRO A 123 -14.76 -13.47 10.81
C PRO A 123 -13.93 -12.18 10.61
N LEU A 124 -12.66 -12.18 11.04
CA LEU A 124 -11.75 -11.04 10.98
C LEU A 124 -10.61 -11.22 9.97
N ASN A 125 -10.59 -12.33 9.22
CA ASN A 125 -9.49 -12.75 8.35
C ASN A 125 -8.10 -12.52 8.98
N GLU A 126 -7.92 -12.92 10.24
CA GLU A 126 -6.71 -12.62 11.01
C GLU A 126 -5.72 -13.78 11.09
N PHE A 127 -6.15 -15.03 10.86
CA PHE A 127 -5.28 -16.19 11.03
C PHE A 127 -4.15 -16.23 10.00
N ALA A 128 -4.48 -16.07 8.71
CA ALA A 128 -3.49 -16.10 7.64
C ALA A 128 -2.46 -14.97 7.76
N ALA A 129 -2.90 -13.77 8.19
CA ALA A 129 -2.00 -12.64 8.43
C ALA A 129 -1.07 -12.90 9.61
N LYS A 130 -1.58 -13.44 10.73
CA LYS A 130 -0.75 -13.82 11.89
C LYS A 130 0.28 -14.89 11.52
N GLU A 131 -0.14 -15.90 10.78
CA GLU A 131 0.76 -16.97 10.32
C GLU A 131 1.88 -16.41 9.44
N MET A 132 1.54 -15.53 8.49
CA MET A 132 2.53 -14.88 7.62
C MET A 132 3.51 -14.00 8.42
N LEU A 133 3.02 -13.18 9.36
CA LEU A 133 3.90 -12.36 10.21
C LEU A 133 4.86 -13.22 11.04
N CYS A 134 4.37 -14.30 11.66
CA CYS A 134 5.20 -15.27 12.38
C CYS A 134 6.25 -15.94 11.48
N ALA A 135 5.91 -16.25 10.23
CA ALA A 135 6.86 -16.80 9.27
C ALA A 135 7.94 -15.76 8.88
N LEU A 136 7.55 -14.51 8.64
CA LEU A 136 8.48 -13.41 8.34
C LEU A 136 9.48 -13.17 9.46
N GLY A 137 9.02 -13.16 10.73
CA GLY A 137 9.89 -13.00 11.90
C GLY A 137 10.91 -14.14 12.09
N LYS A 138 10.69 -15.32 11.46
CA LYS A 138 11.66 -16.43 11.49
C LYS A 138 12.73 -16.34 10.40
N ILE A 139 12.38 -15.79 9.24
CA ILE A 139 13.25 -15.78 8.07
C ILE A 139 13.94 -14.43 7.82
N MET A 140 13.48 -13.35 8.46
CA MET A 140 14.03 -12.00 8.32
C MET A 140 14.60 -11.52 9.67
N PRO A 141 15.93 -11.37 9.82
CA PRO A 141 16.55 -10.99 11.09
C PRO A 141 16.10 -9.64 11.66
N GLY A 142 15.68 -8.69 10.81
CA GLY A 142 15.22 -7.36 11.22
C GLY A 142 13.74 -7.25 11.60
N VAL A 143 12.98 -8.36 11.55
CA VAL A 143 11.53 -8.34 11.78
C VAL A 143 11.20 -8.73 13.22
N GLU A 144 10.74 -7.75 13.99
CA GLU A 144 10.35 -7.90 15.40
C GLU A 144 8.83 -7.68 15.54
N LEU A 145 8.14 -8.66 16.11
CA LEU A 145 6.69 -8.66 16.26
C LEU A 145 6.10 -8.24 17.63
N PRO A 146 6.86 -8.12 18.75
CA PRO A 146 6.24 -7.82 20.05
C PRO A 146 5.35 -6.58 20.05
N LEU A 147 5.77 -5.49 19.39
CA LEU A 147 4.99 -4.26 19.31
C LEU A 147 3.72 -4.45 18.49
N ALA A 148 3.81 -5.14 17.35
CA ALA A 148 2.64 -5.45 16.53
C ALA A 148 1.61 -6.27 17.33
N TRP A 149 2.04 -7.22 18.15
CA TRP A 149 1.16 -8.03 18.99
C TRP A 149 0.52 -7.27 20.15
N LYS A 150 1.27 -6.38 20.81
CA LYS A 150 0.72 -5.49 21.83
C LYS A 150 -0.37 -4.60 21.25
N PHE A 151 -0.08 -3.89 20.15
CA PHE A 151 -1.10 -3.07 19.47
C PHE A 151 -2.28 -3.90 18.95
N ALA A 152 -2.05 -5.09 18.40
CA ALA A 152 -3.12 -5.96 17.94
C ALA A 152 -4.09 -6.35 19.06
N ALA A 153 -3.59 -6.63 20.27
CA ALA A 153 -4.43 -6.96 21.43
C ALA A 153 -5.38 -5.81 21.81
N HIS A 154 -4.92 -4.56 21.73
CA HIS A 154 -5.72 -3.37 22.05
C HIS A 154 -6.70 -2.98 20.92
N ILE A 155 -6.32 -3.19 19.67
CA ILE A 155 -7.10 -2.72 18.49
C ILE A 155 -8.12 -3.76 18.02
N ARG A 156 -7.87 -5.05 18.25
CA ARG A 156 -8.72 -6.13 17.73
C ARG A 156 -10.20 -5.91 18.08
N PRO A 157 -11.12 -6.02 17.11
CA PRO A 157 -12.55 -5.90 17.37
C PRO A 157 -13.07 -6.89 18.41
N SER A 158 -13.87 -6.40 19.38
CA SER A 158 -14.60 -7.26 20.32
C SER A 158 -15.91 -7.72 19.68
N LEU A 159 -15.98 -8.96 19.23
CA LEU A 159 -17.15 -9.50 18.51
C LEU A 159 -18.32 -9.89 19.44
N VAL A 160 -18.41 -9.28 20.62
CA VAL A 160 -19.40 -9.62 21.66
C VAL A 160 -20.80 -9.09 21.35
N ASP A 161 -20.90 -7.96 20.65
CA ASP A 161 -22.18 -7.34 20.30
C ASP A 161 -22.50 -7.47 18.80
N GLU A 162 -23.78 -7.34 18.46
CA GLU A 162 -24.28 -7.51 17.08
C GLU A 162 -23.86 -6.37 16.14
N GLU A 163 -23.71 -5.14 16.64
CA GLU A 163 -23.28 -3.99 15.83
C GLU A 163 -21.84 -4.18 15.36
N THR A 164 -20.95 -4.58 16.28
CA THR A 164 -19.56 -4.91 15.95
C THR A 164 -19.48 -6.12 15.03
N ARG A 165 -20.28 -7.17 15.25
CA ARG A 165 -20.31 -8.34 14.34
C ARG A 165 -20.75 -7.99 12.92
N LYS A 166 -21.72 -7.08 12.76
CA LYS A 166 -22.15 -6.58 11.44
C LYS A 166 -21.10 -5.71 10.75
N ALA A 167 -20.36 -4.92 11.53
CA ALA A 167 -19.28 -4.08 11.00
C ALA A 167 -17.95 -4.84 10.78
N ALA A 168 -17.84 -6.06 11.35
CA ALA A 168 -16.64 -6.88 11.32
C ALA A 168 -16.22 -7.26 9.89
N GLY A 169 -14.95 -7.58 9.77
CA GLY A 169 -14.32 -8.11 8.57
C GLY A 169 -12.81 -8.04 8.77
N SER A 170 -12.07 -8.08 7.67
CA SER A 170 -10.60 -8.08 7.70
C SER A 170 -10.03 -7.06 8.66
N SER A 171 -9.27 -7.55 9.63
CA SER A 171 -8.68 -6.76 10.71
C SER A 171 -7.17 -6.57 10.54
N MET A 172 -6.56 -7.30 9.61
CA MET A 172 -5.11 -7.27 9.40
C MET A 172 -4.72 -7.13 7.92
N LEU A 173 -3.71 -6.31 7.67
CA LEU A 173 -3.00 -6.23 6.39
C LEU A 173 -1.49 -6.30 6.65
N ILE A 174 -0.70 -6.58 5.62
CA ILE A 174 0.76 -6.67 5.72
C ILE A 174 1.39 -5.74 4.69
N GLY A 175 2.23 -4.83 5.16
CA GLY A 175 3.11 -3.99 4.35
C GLY A 175 4.48 -4.62 4.24
N LEU A 176 5.05 -4.66 3.03
CA LEU A 176 6.37 -5.21 2.74
C LEU A 176 7.15 -4.17 1.94
N GLN A 177 8.21 -3.62 2.51
CA GLN A 177 9.06 -2.63 1.87
C GLN A 177 10.35 -3.28 1.36
N CYS A 178 10.49 -3.28 0.04
CA CYS A 178 11.57 -3.91 -0.69
C CYS A 178 12.48 -2.82 -1.23
N ALA A 179 13.41 -2.32 -0.42
CA ALA A 179 14.36 -1.30 -0.85
C ALA A 179 15.47 -1.90 -1.75
N PRO A 180 16.03 -1.11 -2.70
CA PRO A 180 17.02 -1.60 -3.66
C PRO A 180 18.37 -1.96 -3.02
N ASP A 181 18.74 -1.22 -1.97
CA ASP A 181 20.06 -1.29 -1.34
C ASP A 181 19.99 -1.84 0.10
N ALA A 182 18.82 -2.31 0.53
CA ALA A 182 18.65 -2.95 1.84
C ALA A 182 18.95 -4.46 1.75
N LYS A 183 19.44 -5.03 2.85
CA LYS A 183 19.68 -6.48 2.97
C LYS A 183 18.37 -7.25 3.18
N ASP A 184 17.44 -6.68 3.93
CA ASP A 184 16.18 -7.35 4.30
C ASP A 184 14.95 -6.62 3.73
N VAL A 185 13.78 -7.23 3.92
CA VAL A 185 12.46 -6.63 3.66
C VAL A 185 11.93 -6.05 4.96
N GLU A 186 11.60 -4.75 4.96
CA GLU A 186 10.93 -4.13 6.11
C GLU A 186 9.45 -4.53 6.14
N VAL A 187 8.95 -4.93 7.32
CA VAL A 187 7.58 -5.43 7.49
C VAL A 187 6.76 -4.45 8.32
N MET A 188 5.50 -4.23 7.93
CA MET A 188 4.53 -3.50 8.74
C MET A 188 3.25 -4.32 8.90
N ALA A 189 2.66 -4.30 10.09
CA ALA A 189 1.36 -4.88 10.36
C ALA A 189 0.29 -3.79 10.33
N GLY A 190 -0.62 -3.85 9.34
CA GLY A 190 -1.84 -3.06 9.33
C GLY A 190 -2.85 -3.68 10.29
N LEU A 191 -3.44 -2.87 11.17
CA LEU A 191 -4.43 -3.28 12.16
C LEU A 191 -5.69 -2.44 12.00
N MET A 192 -6.87 -3.06 12.06
CA MET A 192 -8.13 -2.38 11.78
C MET A 192 -9.22 -2.77 12.76
N THR A 193 -10.01 -1.78 13.16
CA THR A 193 -11.30 -1.96 13.83
C THR A 193 -12.38 -1.13 13.17
N LYS A 194 -13.56 -1.73 13.04
CA LYS A 194 -14.78 -1.06 12.56
C LYS A 194 -15.87 -1.02 13.62
N SER A 195 -15.58 -1.46 14.86
CA SER A 195 -16.50 -1.30 15.98
C SER A 195 -16.70 0.19 16.28
N PRO A 196 -17.91 0.75 16.12
CA PRO A 196 -18.13 2.19 16.30
C PRO A 196 -17.78 2.67 17.72
N SER A 197 -18.03 1.84 18.74
CA SER A 197 -17.66 2.14 20.13
C SER A 197 -16.15 2.20 20.30
N GLN A 198 -15.40 1.22 19.80
CA GLN A 198 -13.94 1.23 19.89
C GLN A 198 -13.33 2.39 19.09
N VAL A 199 -13.85 2.68 17.89
CA VAL A 199 -13.34 3.78 17.03
C VAL A 199 -13.38 5.13 17.75
N ARG A 200 -14.44 5.40 18.52
CA ARG A 200 -14.56 6.64 19.33
C ARG A 200 -13.53 6.71 20.47
N GLU A 201 -13.13 5.56 21.00
CA GLU A 201 -12.18 5.43 22.10
C GLU A 201 -10.71 5.35 21.65
N LEU A 202 -10.43 5.32 20.34
CA LEU A 202 -9.08 5.09 19.83
C LEU A 202 -8.07 6.13 20.33
N LEU A 203 -8.36 7.42 20.14
CA LEU A 203 -7.43 8.50 20.52
C LEU A 203 -7.37 8.76 22.02
N ASN A 204 -8.49 8.57 22.72
CA ASN A 204 -8.63 8.95 24.13
C ASN A 204 -8.17 7.85 25.09
N THR A 205 -8.34 6.57 24.69
CA THR A 205 -8.19 5.44 25.61
C THR A 205 -7.32 4.33 25.03
N ILE A 206 -7.63 3.84 23.83
CA ILE A 206 -6.99 2.62 23.28
C ILE A 206 -5.53 2.89 22.87
N PHE A 207 -5.25 3.94 22.10
CA PHE A 207 -3.88 4.25 21.67
C PHE A 207 -2.97 4.66 22.81
N PRO A 208 -3.38 5.49 23.81
CA PRO A 208 -2.57 5.75 24.99
C PRO A 208 -2.13 4.46 25.72
N ARG A 209 -3.06 3.53 25.93
CA ARG A 209 -2.78 2.23 26.58
C ARG A 209 -1.86 1.36 25.72
N ALA A 210 -2.16 1.26 24.43
CA ALA A 210 -1.33 0.48 23.50
C ALA A 210 0.09 1.03 23.39
N MET A 211 0.27 2.36 23.41
CA MET A 211 1.58 3.00 23.41
C MET A 211 2.37 2.71 24.69
N ARG A 212 1.75 2.80 25.87
CA ARG A 212 2.44 2.49 27.13
C ARG A 212 2.81 1.01 27.23
N ASP A 213 1.92 0.13 26.80
CA ASP A 213 2.25 -1.29 26.72
C ASP A 213 3.41 -1.55 25.73
N ALA A 214 3.36 -0.96 24.53
CA ALA A 214 4.35 -1.17 23.48
C ALA A 214 5.73 -0.57 23.77
N TYR A 215 5.79 0.66 24.28
CA TYR A 215 7.02 1.45 24.41
C TYR A 215 7.47 1.65 25.88
N GLY A 216 6.69 1.18 26.86
CA GLY A 216 6.97 1.32 28.30
C GLY A 216 5.95 2.22 29.01
N GLU A 217 5.67 1.95 30.29
CA GLU A 217 4.64 2.65 31.08
C GLU A 217 4.82 4.18 31.09
N ASP A 218 6.07 4.64 31.09
CA ASP A 218 6.43 6.06 31.09
C ASP A 218 6.58 6.68 29.69
N ALA A 219 6.18 5.96 28.63
CA ALA A 219 6.29 6.45 27.26
C ALA A 219 5.57 7.80 27.08
N PRO A 220 6.27 8.84 26.59
CA PRO A 220 5.65 10.13 26.30
C PRO A 220 4.51 9.99 25.29
N LEU A 221 3.41 10.67 25.58
CA LEU A 221 2.21 10.69 24.72
C LEU A 221 2.03 12.02 23.98
N ASP A 222 2.99 12.94 24.06
CA ASP A 222 2.85 14.31 23.54
C ASP A 222 2.51 14.34 22.04
N SER A 223 3.17 13.50 21.24
CA SER A 223 2.91 13.37 19.81
C SER A 223 1.48 12.89 19.52
N LEU A 224 0.97 11.94 20.32
CA LEU A 224 -0.41 11.44 20.21
C LEU A 224 -1.43 12.50 20.69
N HIS A 225 -1.15 13.16 21.81
CA HIS A 225 -1.98 14.23 22.35
C HIS A 225 -2.07 15.40 21.37
N MET A 226 -0.99 15.74 20.66
CA MET A 226 -1.03 16.78 19.62
C MET A 226 -2.02 16.44 18.50
N VAL A 227 -2.07 15.17 18.06
CA VAL A 227 -3.06 14.71 17.09
C VAL A 227 -4.46 14.78 17.68
N ARG A 228 -4.67 14.26 18.89
CA ARG A 228 -5.96 14.29 19.59
C ARG A 228 -6.48 15.72 19.71
N ASP A 229 -5.66 16.64 20.22
CA ASP A 229 -6.03 18.02 20.48
C ASP A 229 -6.28 18.77 19.17
N PHE A 230 -5.54 18.49 18.09
CA PHE A 230 -5.87 19.01 16.75
C PHE A 230 -7.26 18.57 16.28
N LEU A 231 -7.55 17.28 16.33
CA LEU A 231 -8.85 16.74 15.92
C LEU A 231 -10.02 17.29 16.75
N GLN A 232 -9.82 17.50 18.05
CA GLN A 232 -10.89 17.88 18.97
C GLN A 232 -11.10 19.38 19.09
N THR A 233 -10.05 20.21 18.95
CA THR A 233 -10.13 21.64 19.30
C THR A 233 -9.84 22.59 18.14
N HIS A 234 -9.25 22.12 17.04
CA HIS A 234 -8.92 22.99 15.91
C HIS A 234 -10.08 23.03 14.89
N PRO A 235 -10.50 24.19 14.37
CA PRO A 235 -11.62 24.28 13.41
C PRO A 235 -11.44 23.41 12.16
N GLN A 236 -10.21 23.36 11.61
CA GLN A 236 -9.91 22.46 10.50
C GLN A 236 -9.81 20.99 10.94
N GLY A 237 -9.42 20.73 12.20
CA GLY A 237 -9.27 19.37 12.71
C GLY A 237 -10.61 18.69 12.98
N SER A 238 -11.65 19.44 13.35
CA SER A 238 -12.99 18.91 13.62
C SER A 238 -13.72 18.34 12.40
N HIS A 239 -13.20 18.60 11.18
CA HIS A 239 -13.71 17.96 9.95
C HIS A 239 -13.13 16.55 9.74
N LEU A 240 -12.13 16.14 10.52
CA LEU A 240 -11.48 14.83 10.37
C LEU A 240 -12.26 13.75 11.13
N THR A 241 -12.45 12.62 10.46
CA THR A 241 -13.07 11.41 11.01
C THR A 241 -12.05 10.28 11.12
N MET A 242 -11.99 9.64 12.29
CA MET A 242 -11.17 8.45 12.54
C MET A 242 -11.66 7.25 11.72
N LEU A 243 -10.76 6.60 10.97
CA LEU A 243 -11.13 5.46 10.11
C LEU A 243 -11.11 4.10 10.83
N GLY A 244 -10.46 4.04 11.99
CA GLY A 244 -10.18 2.78 12.70
C GLY A 244 -9.10 1.92 12.04
N THR A 245 -8.31 2.51 11.15
CA THR A 245 -7.15 1.86 10.51
C THR A 245 -5.85 2.35 11.13
N THR A 246 -4.92 1.42 11.30
CA THR A 246 -3.60 1.61 11.88
C THR A 246 -2.55 0.82 11.11
N ALA A 247 -1.28 1.24 11.19
CA ALA A 247 -0.17 0.34 10.88
C ALA A 247 0.96 0.47 11.92
N ILE A 248 1.67 -0.64 12.17
CA ILE A 248 2.83 -0.76 13.05
C ILE A 248 4.02 -1.25 12.26
N ASP A 249 5.16 -0.55 12.35
CA ASP A 249 6.42 -1.06 11.83
C ASP A 249 6.88 -2.27 12.70
N CYS A 250 7.12 -3.44 12.10
CA CYS A 250 7.52 -4.66 12.79
C CYS A 250 9.04 -4.68 13.03
N CYS A 251 9.50 -3.79 13.91
CA CYS A 251 10.90 -3.63 14.30
C CYS A 251 10.99 -3.23 15.78
N THR A 252 12.21 -2.95 16.25
CA THR A 252 12.47 -2.55 17.64
C THR A 252 11.73 -1.28 18.06
N ALA A 253 11.40 -1.17 19.34
CA ALA A 253 10.71 -0.03 19.93
C ALA A 253 11.40 1.32 19.69
N ASP A 254 12.72 1.34 19.51
CA ASP A 254 13.49 2.55 19.25
C ASP A 254 13.19 3.24 17.90
N THR A 255 12.61 2.49 16.96
CA THR A 255 12.36 2.94 15.59
C THR A 255 10.93 2.68 15.10
N SER A 256 10.21 1.76 15.75
CA SER A 256 8.86 1.38 15.34
C SER A 256 7.90 2.55 15.51
N ARG A 257 7.20 2.90 14.43
CA ARG A 257 6.15 3.92 14.47
C ARG A 257 4.79 3.26 14.36
N PHE A 258 3.82 3.91 14.99
CA PHE A 258 2.42 3.58 14.84
C PHE A 258 1.72 4.68 14.03
N LYS A 259 0.83 4.27 13.11
CA LYS A 259 0.13 5.17 12.19
C LYS A 259 -1.34 5.29 12.55
N VAL A 260 -1.86 6.52 12.58
CA VAL A 260 -3.28 6.82 12.79
C VAL A 260 -3.89 7.34 11.50
N TYR A 261 -4.92 6.69 10.98
CA TYR A 261 -5.58 7.10 9.73
C TYR A 261 -6.90 7.83 9.99
N VAL A 262 -7.06 8.97 9.31
CA VAL A 262 -8.24 9.85 9.36
C VAL A 262 -8.68 10.22 7.95
N THR A 263 -9.94 10.61 7.78
CA THR A 263 -10.48 11.08 6.50
C THR A 263 -11.25 12.38 6.68
N THR A 264 -11.40 13.16 5.61
CA THR A 264 -12.18 14.39 5.57
C THR A 264 -12.87 14.51 4.21
N SER A 265 -14.07 15.08 4.17
CA SER A 265 -14.73 15.48 2.93
C SER A 265 -14.38 16.89 2.49
N THR A 266 -13.71 17.67 3.35
CA THR A 266 -13.23 19.03 3.04
C THR A 266 -11.95 18.93 2.21
N THR A 267 -11.93 19.57 1.05
CA THR A 267 -10.86 19.40 0.04
C THR A 267 -10.30 20.72 -0.49
N SER A 268 -10.69 21.85 0.10
CA SER A 268 -9.96 23.12 -0.05
C SER A 268 -8.49 22.94 0.32
N PHE A 269 -7.61 23.68 -0.37
CA PHE A 269 -6.19 23.59 -0.09
C PHE A 269 -5.84 24.14 1.30
N ASP A 270 -6.54 25.17 1.78
CA ASP A 270 -6.36 25.70 3.13
C ASP A 270 -6.60 24.63 4.21
N HIS A 271 -7.64 23.81 4.04
CA HIS A 271 -7.90 22.67 4.92
C HIS A 271 -6.75 21.65 4.86
N ILE A 272 -6.34 21.26 3.67
CA ILE A 272 -5.23 20.30 3.47
C ILE A 272 -3.94 20.82 4.12
N ALA A 273 -3.59 22.09 3.91
CA ALA A 273 -2.42 22.74 4.49
C ALA A 273 -2.50 22.79 6.02
N ALA A 274 -3.67 23.10 6.58
CA ALA A 274 -3.90 23.09 8.02
C ALA A 274 -3.70 21.70 8.62
N VAL A 275 -4.22 20.63 7.99
CA VAL A 275 -4.02 19.26 8.48
C VAL A 275 -2.55 18.84 8.40
N MET A 276 -1.88 19.12 7.27
CA MET A 276 -0.46 18.78 7.06
C MET A 276 0.50 19.47 8.03
N THR A 277 0.07 20.59 8.64
CA THR A 277 0.85 21.38 9.61
C THR A 277 0.28 21.33 11.03
N LEU A 278 -0.77 20.54 11.27
CA LEU A 278 -1.50 20.49 12.54
C LEU A 278 -1.93 21.89 13.02
N GLY A 279 -2.43 22.72 12.09
CA GLY A 279 -2.83 24.11 12.35
C GLY A 279 -1.64 25.02 12.63
N GLY A 280 -0.50 24.77 11.98
CA GLY A 280 0.75 25.50 12.21
C GLY A 280 1.55 25.04 13.45
N ARG A 281 1.05 24.09 14.24
CA ARG A 281 1.78 23.54 15.40
C ARG A 281 3.04 22.79 15.00
N LYS A 282 3.02 22.11 13.85
CA LYS A 282 4.21 21.53 13.24
C LYS A 282 4.78 22.56 12.24
N PRO A 283 5.98 23.12 12.49
CA PRO A 283 6.60 24.05 11.57
C PRO A 283 6.81 23.42 10.19
N GLU A 284 6.60 24.23 9.15
CA GLU A 284 6.82 23.84 7.77
C GLU A 284 7.08 25.08 6.90
N SER A 285 7.87 24.92 5.83
CA SER A 285 8.20 26.05 4.96
C SER A 285 7.07 26.40 3.99
N SER A 286 6.98 27.66 3.61
CA SER A 286 6.07 28.12 2.53
C SER A 286 6.38 27.43 1.20
N GLN A 287 7.63 27.07 0.94
CA GLN A 287 8.06 26.35 -0.25
C GLN A 287 7.52 24.92 -0.29
N SER A 288 7.54 24.21 0.84
CA SER A 288 6.94 22.87 0.98
C SER A 288 5.44 22.92 0.70
N LEU A 289 4.73 23.90 1.26
CA LEU A 289 3.30 24.11 1.04
C LEU A 289 2.99 24.48 -0.42
N ALA A 290 3.81 25.33 -1.05
CA ALA A 290 3.65 25.69 -2.46
C ALA A 290 3.80 24.46 -3.38
N GLN A 291 4.77 23.58 -3.10
CA GLN A 291 4.93 22.30 -3.82
C GLN A 291 3.71 21.39 -3.65
N LEU A 292 3.18 21.28 -2.43
CA LEU A 292 1.97 20.49 -2.18
C LEU A 292 0.75 21.06 -2.94
N LYS A 293 0.64 22.40 -3.00
CA LYS A 293 -0.41 23.09 -3.75
C LYS A 293 -0.33 22.76 -5.24
N ASP A 294 0.87 22.85 -5.82
CA ASP A 294 1.13 22.52 -7.23
C ASP A 294 0.69 21.09 -7.56
N LEU A 295 1.05 20.12 -6.71
CA LEU A 295 0.62 18.72 -6.86
C LEU A 295 -0.90 18.56 -6.72
N TRP A 296 -1.53 19.16 -5.72
CA TRP A 296 -2.98 19.10 -5.53
C TRP A 296 -3.74 19.69 -6.72
N TYR A 297 -3.31 20.87 -7.19
CA TYR A 297 -3.95 21.57 -8.30
C TYR A 297 -3.75 20.81 -9.60
N GLY A 298 -2.55 20.28 -9.85
CA GLY A 298 -2.25 19.44 -11.02
C GLY A 298 -3.09 18.17 -11.05
N LEU A 299 -3.27 17.49 -9.91
CA LEU A 299 -4.12 16.30 -9.83
C LEU A 299 -5.60 16.63 -10.12
N LYS A 300 -6.07 17.77 -9.62
CA LYS A 300 -7.45 18.25 -9.76
C LYS A 300 -7.73 18.97 -11.09
N GLY A 301 -6.69 19.33 -11.84
CA GLY A 301 -6.80 20.15 -13.05
C GLY A 301 -7.26 21.58 -12.76
N LEU A 302 -6.83 22.17 -11.64
CA LEU A 302 -7.20 23.53 -11.23
C LEU A 302 -6.24 24.57 -11.81
N ASP A 303 -6.77 25.75 -12.13
CA ASP A 303 -5.97 26.91 -12.51
C ASP A 303 -5.13 27.43 -11.33
N ALA A 304 -3.96 28.00 -11.63
CA ALA A 304 -3.05 28.54 -10.61
C ALA A 304 -3.69 29.64 -9.74
N GLY A 305 -4.67 30.37 -10.29
CA GLY A 305 -5.45 31.40 -9.60
C GLY A 305 -6.66 30.90 -8.81
N PHE A 306 -6.94 29.60 -8.81
CA PHE A 306 -8.06 29.04 -8.05
C PHE A 306 -7.87 29.33 -6.54
N PRO A 307 -8.87 29.90 -5.84
CA PRO A 307 -8.72 30.27 -4.43
C PRO A 307 -8.46 29.05 -3.53
N THR A 308 -7.46 29.15 -2.65
CA THR A 308 -7.06 28.03 -1.79
C THR A 308 -8.11 27.68 -0.72
N SER A 309 -8.94 28.65 -0.35
CA SER A 309 -10.06 28.51 0.59
C SER A 309 -11.30 27.87 -0.03
N SER A 310 -11.40 27.82 -1.35
CA SER A 310 -12.57 27.29 -2.05
C SER A 310 -12.49 25.78 -2.17
N GLU A 311 -13.63 25.11 -2.07
CA GLU A 311 -13.75 23.70 -2.40
C GLU A 311 -13.60 23.52 -3.92
N PRO A 312 -12.65 22.69 -4.38
CA PRO A 312 -12.54 22.36 -5.79
C PRO A 312 -13.84 21.75 -6.33
N PRO A 313 -14.15 21.92 -7.63
CA PRO A 313 -15.27 21.23 -8.24
C PRO A 313 -15.22 19.73 -7.93
N SER A 314 -16.33 19.23 -7.38
CA SER A 314 -16.55 17.80 -7.24
C SER A 314 -16.65 17.22 -8.65
N GLY A 315 -15.74 16.32 -9.03
CA GLY A 315 -15.79 15.71 -10.34
C GLY A 315 -17.11 14.97 -10.52
N LEU A 316 -17.91 15.40 -11.50
CA LEU A 316 -19.17 14.82 -11.98
C LEU A 316 -19.02 13.36 -12.46
N HIS A 317 -18.61 12.37 -11.66
CA HIS A 317 -18.58 10.98 -12.18
C HIS A 317 -19.01 9.92 -11.15
N GLY A 318 -20.23 9.43 -11.36
CA GLY A 318 -20.98 8.55 -10.48
C GLY A 318 -20.38 7.16 -10.28
N GLY A 319 -20.14 6.85 -9.01
CA GLY A 319 -20.44 5.54 -8.44
C GLY A 319 -21.54 5.78 -7.42
N SER A 320 -22.67 5.09 -7.59
CA SER A 320 -23.84 5.16 -6.70
C SER A 320 -23.41 5.20 -5.23
N ALA A 321 -24.04 6.09 -4.46
CA ALA A 321 -24.05 6.08 -3.01
C ALA A 321 -24.72 4.78 -2.52
N VAL A 322 -24.01 3.66 -2.62
CA VAL A 322 -24.38 2.42 -1.96
C VAL A 322 -23.52 2.35 -0.71
N ASN A 323 -24.15 2.67 0.42
CA ASN A 323 -23.66 2.64 1.80
C ASN A 323 -22.93 3.92 2.23
N GLY A 324 -23.48 4.60 3.24
CA GLY A 324 -23.03 5.86 3.83
C GLY A 324 -21.61 5.86 4.39
N ASN A 325 -20.63 5.66 3.52
CA ASN A 325 -19.22 5.63 3.82
C ASN A 325 -18.68 7.05 3.60
N ALA A 326 -18.24 7.72 4.68
CA ALA A 326 -17.67 9.07 4.63
C ALA A 326 -16.43 9.19 3.71
N ASN A 327 -15.92 8.07 3.20
CA ASN A 327 -14.77 7.98 2.31
C ASN A 327 -15.13 8.08 0.80
N ILE A 328 -16.38 8.41 0.44
CA ILE A 328 -16.83 8.46 -0.97
C ILE A 328 -16.42 9.79 -1.67
N SER A 329 -16.27 10.87 -0.91
CA SER A 329 -15.82 12.19 -1.41
C SER A 329 -14.85 12.79 -0.41
N GLY A 330 -13.56 12.87 -0.72
CA GLY A 330 -12.59 13.37 0.25
C GLY A 330 -11.18 12.79 0.12
N VAL A 331 -10.32 13.24 1.02
CA VAL A 331 -8.92 12.80 1.13
C VAL A 331 -8.66 12.13 2.48
N THR A 332 -7.68 11.25 2.51
CA THR A 332 -7.25 10.55 3.74
C THR A 332 -5.92 11.13 4.20
N PHE A 333 -5.73 11.24 5.52
CA PHE A 333 -4.43 11.53 6.10
C PHE A 333 -4.02 10.40 7.04
N TYR A 334 -2.73 10.28 7.27
CA TYR A 334 -2.26 9.55 8.43
C TYR A 334 -1.15 10.29 9.17
N PHE A 335 -1.09 10.03 10.47
CA PHE A 335 -0.09 10.55 11.40
C PHE A 335 0.84 9.41 11.80
N ASP A 336 2.13 9.50 11.48
CA ASP A 336 3.17 8.60 12.01
C ASP A 336 3.61 9.12 13.38
N ILE A 337 3.36 8.32 14.42
CA ILE A 337 3.60 8.66 15.83
C ILE A 337 4.71 7.78 16.40
N HIS A 338 5.60 8.39 17.18
CA HIS A 338 6.63 7.72 17.96
C HIS A 338 6.91 8.53 19.24
N PRO A 339 7.08 7.90 20.42
CA PRO A 339 7.28 8.62 21.69
C PRO A 339 8.50 9.56 21.70
N LYS A 340 9.57 9.15 21.00
CA LYS A 340 10.83 9.91 20.88
C LYS A 340 10.75 11.23 20.11
N TYR A 341 9.68 11.46 19.32
CA TYR A 341 9.55 12.67 18.50
C TYR A 341 8.42 13.58 19.00
N PRO A 342 8.66 14.89 19.13
CA PRO A 342 7.65 15.83 19.63
C PRO A 342 6.51 16.08 18.63
N TYR A 343 6.75 15.87 17.33
CA TYR A 343 5.77 16.06 16.28
C TYR A 343 5.53 14.74 15.53
N PRO A 344 4.28 14.39 15.23
CA PRO A 344 4.01 13.30 14.30
C PRO A 344 4.40 13.73 12.88
N HIS A 345 4.78 12.77 12.03
CA HIS A 345 4.82 13.05 10.59
C HIS A 345 3.43 12.92 10.00
N VAL A 346 3.03 13.87 9.16
CA VAL A 346 1.72 13.87 8.50
C VAL A 346 1.90 13.48 7.04
N LYS A 347 1.04 12.56 6.56
CA LYS A 347 0.98 12.22 5.14
C LYS A 347 -0.45 12.33 4.63
N LEU A 348 -0.63 13.09 3.55
CA LEU A 348 -1.84 13.13 2.74
C LEU A 348 -1.86 11.93 1.80
N GLN A 349 -3.03 11.32 1.60
CA GLN A 349 -3.34 10.36 0.54
C GLN A 349 -4.52 10.86 -0.29
N VAL A 350 -4.28 11.01 -1.60
CA VAL A 350 -5.25 11.46 -2.59
C VAL A 350 -5.68 10.28 -3.45
N ASP A 351 -6.97 9.94 -3.40
CA ASP A 351 -7.59 8.91 -4.23
C ASP A 351 -7.82 9.42 -5.66
N VAL A 352 -7.07 8.86 -6.60
CA VAL A 352 -7.08 9.30 -8.00
C VAL A 352 -8.44 9.06 -8.64
N SER A 353 -9.18 8.03 -8.21
CA SER A 353 -10.51 7.74 -8.75
C SER A 353 -11.53 8.84 -8.49
N LYS A 354 -11.29 9.67 -7.45
CA LYS A 354 -12.15 10.79 -7.01
C LYS A 354 -11.62 12.16 -7.44
N HIS A 355 -10.30 12.26 -7.59
CA HIS A 355 -9.63 13.56 -7.72
C HIS A 355 -9.01 13.83 -9.09
N SER A 356 -9.01 12.87 -10.01
CA SER A 356 -8.47 13.10 -11.35
C SER A 356 -9.38 12.53 -12.46
N PRO A 357 -9.34 13.09 -13.68
CA PRO A 357 -10.19 12.63 -14.78
C PRO A 357 -9.94 11.18 -15.19
N SER A 358 -8.68 10.76 -15.21
CA SER A 358 -8.23 9.42 -15.60
C SER A 358 -6.89 9.08 -14.93
N ASP A 359 -6.51 7.80 -14.95
CA ASP A 359 -5.23 7.35 -14.39
C ASP A 359 -4.05 8.08 -15.06
N ILE A 360 -4.06 8.22 -16.40
CA ILE A 360 -2.97 8.88 -17.13
C ILE A 360 -2.86 10.38 -16.81
N SER A 361 -3.98 11.08 -16.57
CA SER A 361 -3.95 12.49 -16.22
C SER A 361 -3.28 12.70 -14.86
N ALA A 362 -3.60 11.85 -13.89
CA ALA A 362 -2.97 11.88 -12.57
C ALA A 362 -1.47 11.54 -12.66
N ILE A 363 -1.11 10.51 -13.43
CA ILE A 363 0.29 10.13 -13.69
C ILE A 363 1.06 11.29 -14.32
N ARG A 364 0.51 11.93 -15.36
CA ARG A 364 1.17 13.06 -16.02
C ARG A 364 1.36 14.26 -15.10
N ALA A 365 0.36 14.59 -14.27
CA ALA A 365 0.48 15.70 -13.31
C ALA A 365 1.69 15.51 -12.37
N VAL A 366 1.85 14.31 -11.81
CA VAL A 366 2.99 13.99 -10.93
C VAL A 366 4.30 13.87 -11.70
N MET A 367 4.29 13.29 -12.91
CA MET A 367 5.49 13.22 -13.74
C MET A 367 6.02 14.60 -14.10
N SER A 368 5.17 15.53 -14.53
CA SER A 368 5.58 16.89 -14.87
C SER A 368 6.17 17.61 -13.65
N PHE A 369 5.65 17.36 -12.44
CA PHE A 369 6.24 17.86 -11.21
C PHE A 369 7.64 17.28 -10.94
N LEU A 370 7.81 15.96 -11.13
CA LEU A 370 9.09 15.27 -10.96
C LEU A 370 10.13 15.69 -12.00
N GLU A 371 9.73 15.93 -13.25
CA GLU A 371 10.61 16.42 -14.31
C GLU A 371 11.21 17.78 -13.96
N ARG A 372 10.41 18.70 -13.40
CA ARG A 372 10.89 20.00 -12.88
C ARG A 372 11.89 19.87 -11.73
N ARG A 373 11.91 18.72 -11.03
CA ARG A 373 12.87 18.37 -9.97
C ARG A 373 14.03 17.51 -10.47
N CYS A 374 14.25 17.46 -11.79
CA CYS A 374 15.28 16.64 -12.42
C CYS A 374 15.12 15.12 -12.20
N GLN A 375 13.91 14.65 -11.86
CA GLN A 375 13.57 13.23 -11.68
C GLN A 375 12.86 12.63 -12.91
N GLY A 376 13.08 13.21 -14.10
CA GLY A 376 12.42 12.78 -15.35
C GLY A 376 12.78 11.36 -15.81
N GLN A 377 13.91 10.80 -15.36
CA GLN A 377 14.22 9.39 -15.61
C GLN A 377 13.30 8.46 -14.83
N ASP A 378 13.10 8.73 -13.54
CA ASP A 378 12.22 7.92 -12.70
C ASP A 378 10.75 8.08 -13.11
N ALA A 379 10.35 9.31 -13.48
CA ALA A 379 9.03 9.60 -14.08
C ALA A 379 8.71 8.66 -15.25
N ARG A 380 9.65 8.54 -16.19
CA ARG A 380 9.50 7.65 -17.35
C ARG A 380 9.51 6.17 -16.95
N ALA A 381 10.36 5.77 -16.02
CA ALA A 381 10.39 4.40 -15.50
C ALA A 381 9.03 3.97 -14.92
N TYR A 382 8.39 4.82 -14.14
CA TYR A 382 7.06 4.54 -13.62
C TYR A 382 5.98 4.46 -14.70
N LEU A 383 6.02 5.35 -15.71
CA LEU A 383 5.09 5.27 -16.84
C LEU A 383 5.27 3.97 -17.63
N ASN A 384 6.52 3.51 -17.78
CA ASN A 384 6.78 2.21 -18.37
C ASN A 384 6.12 1.12 -17.51
N VAL A 385 6.34 1.11 -16.19
CA VAL A 385 5.68 0.15 -15.27
C VAL A 385 4.17 0.13 -15.51
N ALA A 386 3.50 1.28 -15.51
CA ALA A 386 2.06 1.38 -15.76
C ALA A 386 1.66 0.77 -17.11
N ARG A 387 2.36 1.12 -18.19
CA ARG A 387 2.10 0.59 -19.55
C ARG A 387 2.43 -0.88 -19.73
N GLY A 388 3.27 -1.44 -18.86
CA GLY A 388 3.56 -2.87 -18.83
C GLY A 388 2.56 -3.67 -18.00
N MET A 389 1.67 -2.99 -17.28
CA MET A 389 0.56 -3.63 -16.55
C MET A 389 -0.74 -3.44 -17.32
N VAL A 390 -1.10 -2.21 -17.68
CA VAL A 390 -2.37 -1.83 -18.32
C VAL A 390 -2.14 -1.13 -19.65
N SER A 391 -3.11 -1.24 -20.56
CA SER A 391 -2.99 -0.61 -21.88
C SER A 391 -3.08 0.92 -21.80
N ASP A 392 -2.47 1.61 -22.77
CA ASP A 392 -2.53 3.08 -22.83
C ASP A 392 -3.97 3.62 -23.05
N ALA A 393 -4.81 2.83 -23.74
CA ALA A 393 -6.23 3.13 -23.90
C ALA A 393 -6.97 3.08 -22.55
N GLU A 394 -6.70 2.07 -21.73
CA GLU A 394 -7.28 1.96 -20.39
C GLU A 394 -6.81 3.08 -19.47
N LEU A 395 -5.51 3.39 -19.44
CA LEU A 395 -4.98 4.50 -18.66
C LEU A 395 -5.64 5.84 -19.02
N ARG A 396 -6.03 6.03 -20.28
CA ARG A 396 -6.73 7.23 -20.78
C ARG A 396 -8.20 7.28 -20.41
N THR A 397 -8.88 6.14 -20.42
CA THR A 397 -10.36 6.08 -20.39
C THR A 397 -10.93 5.57 -19.08
N LYS A 398 -10.14 4.84 -18.28
CA LYS A 398 -10.54 4.24 -17.01
C LYS A 398 -9.82 4.89 -15.83
N ARG A 399 -10.27 4.53 -14.62
CA ARG A 399 -9.67 4.89 -13.33
C ARG A 399 -9.48 3.64 -12.47
N GLY A 400 -8.54 3.74 -11.52
CA GLY A 400 -8.34 2.78 -10.45
C GLY A 400 -7.18 1.82 -10.68
N PHE A 401 -6.39 2.00 -11.76
CA PHE A 401 -5.04 1.42 -11.78
C PHE A 401 -4.17 2.22 -10.82
N GLN A 402 -4.10 3.54 -11.03
CA GLN A 402 -3.51 4.45 -10.06
C GLN A 402 -4.54 4.63 -8.94
N ALA A 403 -4.28 4.03 -7.79
CA ALA A 403 -5.20 4.10 -6.66
C ALA A 403 -5.02 5.42 -5.90
N PHE A 404 -3.81 5.66 -5.40
CA PHE A 404 -3.53 6.84 -4.57
C PHE A 404 -2.21 7.50 -4.95
N TYR A 405 -2.11 8.80 -4.69
CA TYR A 405 -0.83 9.45 -4.44
C TYR A 405 -0.75 9.84 -2.98
N ALA A 406 0.41 9.62 -2.37
CA ALA A 406 0.66 10.07 -1.01
C ALA A 406 1.78 11.09 -0.95
N PHE A 407 1.58 12.15 -0.15
CA PHE A 407 2.47 13.29 -0.04
C PHE A 407 2.82 13.56 1.41
N ALA A 408 4.10 13.61 1.71
CA ALA A 408 4.63 14.00 3.02
C ALA A 408 5.76 15.02 2.84
N PHE A 409 6.03 15.82 3.85
CA PHE A 409 7.18 16.71 3.84
C PHE A 409 8.41 15.99 4.38
N LYS A 410 9.54 16.13 3.68
CA LYS A 410 10.83 15.57 4.07
C LYS A 410 11.94 16.53 3.66
N LYS A 411 12.64 17.09 4.66
CA LYS A 411 13.79 18.01 4.45
C LYS A 411 13.46 19.18 3.50
N GLY A 412 12.29 19.79 3.65
CA GLY A 412 11.86 20.95 2.83
C GLY A 412 11.33 20.60 1.43
N GLU A 413 11.19 19.32 1.11
CA GLU A 413 10.63 18.85 -0.16
C GLU A 413 9.40 17.95 0.07
N VAL A 414 8.56 17.82 -0.95
CA VAL A 414 7.48 16.82 -0.94
C VAL A 414 8.04 15.45 -1.35
N ASP A 415 7.95 14.48 -0.44
CA ASP A 415 8.17 13.06 -0.69
C ASP A 415 6.88 12.45 -1.26
N ILE A 416 6.98 11.86 -2.45
CA ILE A 416 5.85 11.33 -3.20
C ILE A 416 5.87 9.80 -3.15
N THR A 417 4.71 9.18 -2.97
CA THR A 417 4.52 7.74 -3.16
C THR A 417 3.30 7.49 -4.03
N SER A 418 3.48 6.80 -5.16
CA SER A 418 2.38 6.26 -5.96
C SER A 418 1.90 4.95 -5.34
N TYR A 419 0.60 4.75 -5.23
CA TYR A 419 -0.02 3.46 -4.94
C TYR A 419 -0.88 3.05 -6.12
N PHE A 420 -0.74 1.81 -6.57
CA PHE A 420 -1.42 1.30 -7.76
C PHE A 420 -1.74 -0.18 -7.62
N LEU A 421 -2.66 -0.65 -8.46
CA LEU A 421 -3.32 -1.94 -8.32
C LEU A 421 -3.14 -2.78 -9.58
N PRO A 422 -2.96 -4.11 -9.44
CA PRO A 422 -2.92 -5.01 -10.59
C PRO A 422 -4.28 -5.16 -11.29
N GLN A 423 -5.39 -4.83 -10.61
CA GLN A 423 -6.76 -4.96 -11.11
C GLN A 423 -7.11 -6.37 -11.61
N ILE A 424 -6.72 -7.41 -10.86
CA ILE A 424 -6.80 -8.82 -11.27
C ILE A 424 -8.23 -9.23 -11.67
N TYR A 425 -9.23 -8.82 -10.89
CA TYR A 425 -10.63 -9.20 -11.12
C TYR A 425 -11.27 -8.36 -12.21
N ARG A 426 -11.00 -7.06 -12.22
CA ARG A 426 -11.49 -6.16 -13.29
C ARG A 426 -10.89 -6.51 -14.65
N ARG A 427 -9.67 -7.03 -14.68
CA ARG A 427 -8.93 -7.45 -15.88
C ARG A 427 -8.86 -8.97 -16.03
N PHE A 428 -9.89 -9.66 -15.53
CA PHE A 428 -9.89 -11.12 -15.50
C PHE A 428 -9.74 -11.72 -16.91
N ALA A 429 -10.49 -11.22 -17.90
CA ALA A 429 -10.45 -11.73 -19.27
C ALA A 429 -9.07 -11.51 -19.93
N GLU A 430 -8.50 -10.32 -19.75
CA GLU A 430 -7.17 -9.96 -20.26
C GLU A 430 -6.09 -10.83 -19.61
N THR A 431 -6.16 -11.01 -18.29
CA THR A 431 -5.20 -11.84 -17.53
C THR A 431 -5.25 -13.30 -17.98
N GLN A 432 -6.44 -13.85 -18.20
CA GLN A 432 -6.60 -15.21 -18.74
C GLN A 432 -6.01 -15.34 -20.15
N GLY A 433 -6.25 -14.34 -21.01
CA GLY A 433 -5.68 -14.29 -22.35
C GLY A 433 -4.15 -14.25 -22.35
N GLU A 434 -3.55 -13.42 -21.50
CA GLU A 434 -2.10 -13.29 -21.34
C GLU A 434 -1.43 -14.58 -20.82
N LEU A 435 -2.11 -15.31 -19.92
CA LEU A 435 -1.61 -16.56 -19.37
C LEU A 435 -1.78 -17.76 -20.30
N SER A 436 -2.80 -17.73 -21.17
CA SER A 436 -3.11 -18.79 -22.13
C SER A 436 -2.35 -18.63 -23.45
N ALA A 437 -1.85 -17.44 -23.76
CA ALA A 437 -1.06 -17.20 -24.96
C ALA A 437 0.22 -18.06 -24.95
N PRO A 438 0.51 -18.82 -26.02
CA PRO A 438 1.78 -19.54 -26.13
C PRO A 438 2.92 -18.54 -26.02
N ALA A 439 3.96 -18.88 -25.27
CA ALA A 439 5.15 -18.04 -25.12
C ALA A 439 5.65 -17.64 -26.51
N SER A 440 5.41 -16.38 -26.89
CA SER A 440 5.68 -15.94 -28.25
C SER A 440 7.19 -16.08 -28.51
N PRO A 441 7.64 -16.73 -29.61
CA PRO A 441 9.07 -16.94 -29.88
C PRO A 441 9.90 -15.64 -30.03
N ARG A 442 9.24 -14.48 -30.08
CA ARG A 442 9.82 -13.19 -30.45
C ARG A 442 10.62 -12.47 -29.35
N LEU A 443 10.91 -13.12 -28.22
CA LEU A 443 11.80 -12.60 -27.18
C LEU A 443 12.99 -13.52 -26.85
N GLN A 444 13.37 -14.43 -27.74
CA GLN A 444 14.78 -14.81 -27.84
C GLN A 444 15.54 -13.64 -28.49
N ARG A 445 15.91 -12.64 -27.68
CA ARG A 445 17.07 -11.81 -28.03
C ARG A 445 18.22 -12.80 -28.19
N ARG A 446 18.72 -12.95 -29.42
CA ARG A 446 19.99 -13.62 -29.71
C ARG A 446 21.01 -13.16 -28.66
N SER A 447 21.49 -14.11 -27.87
CA SER A 447 22.68 -13.94 -27.05
C SER A 447 23.78 -13.40 -27.96
N ARG A 448 24.38 -12.26 -27.63
CA ARG A 448 25.57 -11.74 -28.33
C ARG A 448 26.85 -12.50 -27.94
N PHE A 449 26.76 -13.81 -27.70
CA PHE A 449 27.91 -14.65 -27.39
C PHE A 449 28.23 -15.69 -28.48
N ASP A 450 27.51 -15.71 -29.60
CA ASP A 450 27.91 -16.50 -30.78
C ASP A 450 28.87 -15.71 -31.68
N SER A 451 29.94 -15.17 -31.10
CA SER A 451 31.02 -14.50 -31.82
C SER A 451 32.33 -14.55 -31.03
N TYR A 452 32.79 -15.75 -30.65
CA TYR A 452 34.21 -16.08 -30.49
C TYR A 452 34.41 -17.57 -30.73
#